data_AF-A0A553QSU5-F1
#
_entry.id   AF-A0A553QSU5-F1
#
_cell.length_a   1.000
_cell.length_b   1.000
_cell.length_c   1.000
_cell.angle_alpha   90.00
_cell.angle_beta   90.00
_cell.angle_gamma   90.00
#
_symmetry.space_group_name_H-M   'P 1'
#
loop_
_entity.id
_entity.type
_entity.pdbx_description
1 polymer ?
#
loop_
_entity_poly.entity_id
_entity_poly.type
_entity_poly.pdbx_seq_one_letter_code
_entity_poly.pdbx_strand_id
1 'polypeptide(L)'
;MEWKLMKGKFRPRLQQLIGSNVEELVQSSSKKAFSLLPDVQAAITELCKLKGVGPATASAILAAGAPDKVAFMADEAVESIAELRPVQYTAKHYARYLQKMLDKASQLNTVDTQQEWTPQQVQRCLWTCAVANQIQPSLLEELNLTDTADTVSKRKPDKRKTDEGRPSKRKKIV
;
A
#
# COMPACT_ATOMS: atom_id res chain seq x y z
N MET A 1 -17.05 10.30 9.86
CA MET A 1 -16.69 10.14 8.43
C MET A 1 -15.91 11.30 7.85
N GLU A 2 -15.87 12.46 8.50
CA GLU A 2 -15.20 13.68 8.01
C GLU A 2 -13.74 13.45 7.64
N TRP A 3 -12.97 12.73 8.48
CA TRP A 3 -11.55 12.45 8.24
C TRP A 3 -11.27 11.78 6.89
N LYS A 4 -12.12 10.82 6.47
CA LYS A 4 -11.96 10.10 5.20
C LYS A 4 -12.38 10.94 4.01
N LEU A 5 -13.33 11.86 4.20
CA LEU A 5 -13.81 12.77 3.15
C LEU A 5 -12.87 13.95 2.91
N MET A 6 -12.02 14.28 3.89
CA MET A 6 -10.89 15.19 3.70
C MET A 6 -9.71 14.53 2.95
N LYS A 7 -9.63 13.19 2.93
CA LYS A 7 -8.60 12.43 2.21
C LYS A 7 -8.99 12.27 0.74
N GLY A 8 -8.23 12.91 -0.16
CA GLY A 8 -8.38 12.79 -1.61
C GLY A 8 -9.23 13.90 -2.25
N LYS A 9 -9.79 13.65 -3.43
CA LYS A 9 -10.59 14.65 -4.18
C LYS A 9 -11.89 14.96 -3.43
N PHE A 10 -12.09 16.22 -3.07
CA PHE A 10 -13.32 16.71 -2.43
C PHE A 10 -14.55 16.48 -3.32
N ARG A 11 -15.61 15.90 -2.73
CA ARG A 11 -16.87 15.56 -3.42
C ARG A 11 -18.07 16.01 -2.58
N PRO A 12 -18.60 17.24 -2.78
CA PRO A 12 -19.69 17.80 -1.97
C PRO A 12 -20.92 16.89 -1.89
N ARG A 13 -21.29 16.27 -3.03
CA ARG A 13 -22.43 15.35 -3.11
C ARG A 13 -22.27 14.11 -2.23
N LEU A 14 -21.03 13.66 -2.01
CA LEU A 14 -20.74 12.49 -1.17
C LEU A 14 -20.97 12.81 0.31
N GLN A 15 -20.57 14.01 0.76
CA GLN A 15 -20.83 14.47 2.13
C GLN A 15 -22.33 14.57 2.41
N GLN A 16 -23.10 15.14 1.47
CA GLN A 16 -24.55 15.21 1.58
C GLN A 16 -25.20 13.82 1.65
N LEU A 17 -24.76 12.87 0.82
CA LEU A 17 -25.27 11.50 0.84
C LEU A 17 -25.00 10.82 2.19
N ILE A 18 -23.79 10.93 2.71
CA ILE A 18 -23.42 10.34 4.00
C ILE A 18 -24.24 10.96 5.14
N GLY A 19 -24.39 12.29 5.15
CA GLY A 19 -25.19 13.00 6.15
C GLY A 19 -26.70 12.74 6.05
N SER A 20 -27.18 12.21 4.93
CA SER A 20 -28.60 11.87 4.73
C SER A 20 -29.00 10.48 5.27
N ASN A 21 -28.07 9.72 5.83
CA ASN A 21 -28.38 8.44 6.47
C ASN A 21 -29.00 8.69 7.86
N VAL A 22 -30.06 7.96 8.18
CA VAL A 22 -30.72 8.03 9.49
C VAL A 22 -29.88 7.27 10.52
N GLU A 23 -29.78 7.79 11.74
CA GLU A 23 -28.95 7.24 12.83
C GLU A 23 -29.26 5.76 13.11
N GLU A 24 -30.54 5.37 13.19
CA GLU A 24 -30.94 3.97 13.41
C GLU A 24 -30.44 3.02 12.31
N LEU A 25 -30.44 3.48 11.05
CA LEU A 25 -29.93 2.71 9.93
C LEU A 25 -28.40 2.55 10.03
N VAL A 26 -27.69 3.63 10.38
CA VAL A 26 -26.24 3.58 10.58
C VAL A 26 -25.88 2.60 11.69
N GLN A 27 -26.56 2.65 12.83
CA GLN A 27 -26.30 1.76 13.96
C GLN A 27 -26.62 0.30 13.62
N SER A 28 -27.78 0.03 13.02
CA SER A 28 -28.18 -1.34 12.66
C SER A 28 -27.28 -1.94 11.59
N SER A 29 -26.96 -1.21 10.51
CA SER A 29 -26.03 -1.67 9.47
C SER A 29 -24.62 -1.87 10.01
N SER A 30 -24.12 -0.98 10.88
CA SER A 30 -22.77 -1.12 11.45
C SER A 30 -22.68 -2.32 12.38
N LYS A 31 -23.61 -2.48 13.33
CA LYS A 31 -23.66 -3.65 14.23
C LYS A 31 -23.71 -4.96 13.44
N LYS A 32 -24.58 -5.01 12.42
CA LYS A 32 -24.70 -6.18 11.55
C LYS A 32 -23.42 -6.45 10.77
N ALA A 33 -22.80 -5.43 10.19
CA ALA A 33 -21.55 -5.58 9.45
C ALA A 33 -20.42 -6.16 10.32
N PHE A 34 -20.25 -5.66 11.55
CA PHE A 34 -19.25 -6.21 12.47
C PHE A 34 -19.56 -7.65 12.92
N SER A 35 -20.84 -8.00 13.07
CA SER A 35 -21.24 -9.39 13.39
C SER A 35 -20.97 -10.39 12.26
N LEU A 36 -20.78 -9.93 11.02
CA LEU A 36 -20.49 -10.78 9.86
C LEU A 36 -19.01 -11.17 9.77
N LEU A 37 -18.11 -10.55 10.56
CA LEU A 37 -16.70 -10.93 10.56
C LEU A 37 -16.53 -12.37 11.09
N PRO A 38 -15.66 -13.19 10.47
CA PRO A 38 -14.59 -12.82 9.54
C PRO A 38 -14.98 -12.71 8.06
N ASP A 39 -16.27 -12.84 7.69
CA ASP A 39 -16.71 -12.62 6.31
C ASP A 39 -16.75 -11.11 5.97
N VAL A 40 -15.58 -10.60 5.56
CA VAL A 40 -15.41 -9.19 5.20
C VAL A 40 -16.23 -8.83 3.96
N GLN A 41 -16.45 -9.76 3.02
CA GLN A 41 -17.23 -9.45 1.82
C GLN A 41 -18.70 -9.20 2.17
N ALA A 42 -19.27 -10.00 3.06
CA ALA A 42 -20.62 -9.78 3.60
C ALA A 42 -20.69 -8.48 4.42
N ALA A 43 -19.68 -8.21 5.26
CA ALA A 43 -19.62 -6.98 6.06
C ALA A 43 -19.55 -5.71 5.18
N ILE A 44 -18.71 -5.70 4.14
CA ILE A 44 -18.64 -4.60 3.16
C ILE A 44 -19.99 -4.42 2.46
N THR A 45 -20.61 -5.53 2.02
CA THR A 45 -21.91 -5.50 1.34
C THR A 45 -23.00 -4.90 2.23
N GLU A 46 -23.01 -5.23 3.53
CA GLU A 46 -23.94 -4.64 4.49
C GLU A 46 -23.73 -3.13 4.65
N LEU A 47 -22.48 -2.68 4.78
CA LEU A 47 -22.15 -1.25 4.89
C LEU A 47 -22.43 -0.46 3.61
N CYS A 48 -22.30 -1.09 2.43
CA CYS A 48 -22.58 -0.45 1.15
C CYS A 48 -24.07 -0.14 0.93
N LYS A 49 -24.96 -0.59 1.82
CA LYS A 49 -26.38 -0.16 1.84
C LYS A 49 -26.54 1.29 2.30
N LEU A 50 -25.57 1.82 3.04
CA LEU A 50 -25.57 3.22 3.48
C LEU A 50 -25.28 4.14 2.29
N LYS A 51 -26.01 5.25 2.21
CA LYS A 51 -25.84 6.24 1.14
C LYS A 51 -24.43 6.84 1.22
N GLY A 52 -23.73 6.84 0.09
CA GLY A 52 -22.37 7.37 -0.01
C GLY A 52 -21.29 6.46 0.60
N VAL A 53 -21.61 5.22 0.96
CA VAL A 53 -20.64 4.23 1.42
C VAL A 53 -20.41 3.21 0.30
N GLY A 54 -19.22 3.23 -0.29
CA GLY A 54 -18.74 2.18 -1.21
C GLY A 54 -17.67 1.30 -0.55
N PRO A 55 -17.08 0.32 -1.27
CA PRO A 55 -16.10 -0.62 -0.71
C PRO A 55 -14.92 0.05 -0.02
N ALA A 56 -14.37 1.13 -0.59
CA ALA A 56 -13.27 1.86 0.04
C ALA A 56 -13.69 2.50 1.38
N THR A 57 -14.85 3.15 1.42
CA THR A 57 -15.39 3.77 2.63
C THR A 57 -15.78 2.72 3.68
N ALA A 58 -16.41 1.63 3.26
CA ALA A 58 -16.77 0.51 4.12
C ALA A 58 -15.53 -0.14 4.75
N SER A 59 -14.46 -0.33 3.96
CA SER A 59 -13.19 -0.85 4.47
C SER A 59 -12.56 0.04 5.53
N ALA A 60 -12.72 1.37 5.43
CA ALA A 60 -12.25 2.31 6.44
C ALA A 60 -13.00 2.16 7.77
N ILE A 61 -14.32 1.96 7.70
CA ILE A 61 -15.17 1.72 8.88
C ILE A 61 -14.75 0.42 9.56
N LEU A 62 -14.63 -0.67 8.79
CA LEU A 62 -14.27 -1.98 9.32
C LEU A 62 -12.85 -1.99 9.90
N ALA A 63 -11.86 -1.40 9.22
CA ALA A 63 -10.49 -1.32 9.70
C ALA A 63 -10.34 -0.52 11.01
N ALA A 64 -11.25 0.42 11.28
CA ALA A 64 -11.26 1.16 12.54
C ALA A 64 -11.73 0.30 13.73
N GLY A 65 -12.64 -0.66 13.51
CA GLY A 65 -13.18 -1.52 14.57
C GLY A 65 -12.60 -2.94 14.63
N ALA A 66 -11.95 -3.39 13.56
CA ALA A 66 -11.34 -4.72 13.45
C ALA A 66 -10.01 -4.65 12.66
N PRO A 67 -9.01 -3.88 13.14
CA PRO A 67 -7.74 -3.67 12.44
C PRO A 67 -6.92 -4.97 12.28
N ASP A 68 -7.15 -5.95 13.15
CA ASP A 68 -6.58 -7.29 13.13
C ASP A 68 -7.08 -8.14 11.94
N LYS A 69 -8.28 -7.84 11.43
CA LYS A 69 -8.95 -8.62 10.37
C LYS A 69 -9.04 -7.86 9.05
N VAL A 70 -9.06 -6.54 9.10
CA VAL A 70 -9.43 -5.70 7.95
C VAL A 70 -8.43 -4.59 7.72
N ALA A 71 -8.02 -4.44 6.47
CA ALA A 71 -7.22 -3.31 5.99
C ALA A 71 -8.08 -2.27 5.25
N PHE A 72 -7.79 -1.00 5.48
CA PHE A 72 -8.36 0.11 4.74
C PHE A 72 -7.85 0.17 3.29
N MET A 73 -8.76 0.32 2.34
CA MET A 73 -8.43 0.53 0.93
C MET A 73 -8.08 1.99 0.64
N ALA A 74 -6.87 2.41 1.00
CA ALA A 74 -6.30 3.70 0.59
C ALA A 74 -5.69 3.58 -0.82
N ASP A 75 -5.96 4.53 -1.71
CA ASP A 75 -5.51 4.48 -3.10
C ASP A 75 -3.98 4.35 -3.18
N GLU A 76 -3.24 5.12 -2.37
CA GLU A 76 -1.78 5.11 -2.35
C GLU A 76 -1.22 3.75 -1.89
N ALA A 77 -1.92 3.07 -0.97
CA ALA A 77 -1.54 1.74 -0.52
C ALA A 77 -1.84 0.67 -1.58
N VAL A 78 -2.97 0.77 -2.28
CA VAL A 78 -3.33 -0.14 -3.38
C VAL A 78 -2.37 0.05 -4.56
N GLU A 79 -2.04 1.29 -4.91
CA GLU A 79 -1.12 1.64 -6.00
C GLU A 79 0.32 1.17 -5.75
N SER A 80 0.70 1.02 -4.49
CA SER A 80 1.99 0.43 -4.10
C SER A 80 2.11 -1.05 -4.49
N ILE A 81 1.01 -1.71 -4.88
CA ILE A 81 0.99 -3.12 -5.28
C ILE A 81 0.77 -3.19 -6.80
N ALA A 82 1.83 -3.53 -7.53
CA ALA A 82 1.83 -3.46 -9.00
C ALA A 82 0.67 -4.23 -9.67
N GLU A 83 0.30 -5.39 -9.10
CA GLU A 83 -0.73 -6.31 -9.60
C GLU A 83 -2.18 -5.83 -9.41
N LEU A 84 -2.36 -4.77 -8.62
CA LEU A 84 -3.65 -4.14 -8.31
C LEU A 84 -3.82 -2.79 -9.00
N ARG A 85 -2.93 -2.44 -9.95
CA ARG A 85 -3.11 -1.26 -10.79
C ARG A 85 -3.89 -1.61 -12.06
N PRO A 86 -4.79 -0.75 -12.55
CA PRO A 86 -5.28 0.47 -11.89
C PRO A 86 -6.22 0.16 -10.72
N VAL A 87 -6.31 1.10 -9.76
CA VAL A 87 -7.23 0.98 -8.61
C VAL A 87 -8.67 0.89 -9.10
N GLN A 88 -9.42 -0.11 -8.59
CA GLN A 88 -10.85 -0.25 -8.89
C GLN A 88 -11.65 -0.32 -7.60
N TYR A 89 -12.65 0.55 -7.46
CA TYR A 89 -13.49 0.64 -6.26
C TYR A 89 -14.61 -0.43 -6.23
N THR A 90 -14.27 -1.68 -6.52
CA THR A 90 -15.22 -2.82 -6.52
C THR A 90 -14.93 -3.77 -5.36
N ALA A 91 -15.95 -4.51 -4.91
CA ALA A 91 -15.78 -5.51 -3.85
C ALA A 91 -14.76 -6.59 -4.22
N LYS A 92 -14.73 -7.03 -5.48
CA LYS A 92 -13.77 -8.03 -5.99
C LYS A 92 -12.33 -7.53 -5.92
N HIS A 93 -12.11 -6.27 -6.31
CA HIS A 93 -10.79 -5.67 -6.23
C HIS A 93 -10.35 -5.49 -4.78
N TYR A 94 -11.26 -5.06 -3.91
CA TYR A 94 -10.99 -4.96 -2.48
C TYR A 94 -10.64 -6.32 -1.85
N ALA A 95 -11.34 -7.40 -2.20
CA ALA A 95 -11.03 -8.74 -1.70
C ALA A 95 -9.60 -9.18 -2.06
N ARG A 96 -9.18 -8.94 -3.31
CA ARG A 96 -7.79 -9.20 -3.75
C ARG A 96 -6.77 -8.38 -2.95
N TYR A 97 -7.09 -7.11 -2.72
CA TYR A 97 -6.25 -6.22 -1.92
C TYR A 97 -6.12 -6.68 -0.47
N LEU A 98 -7.24 -6.99 0.19
CA LEU A 98 -7.24 -7.45 1.57
C LEU A 98 -6.45 -8.76 1.72
N GLN A 99 -6.59 -9.69 0.78
CA GLN A 99 -5.82 -10.93 0.79
C GLN A 99 -4.31 -10.64 0.80
N LYS A 100 -3.83 -9.71 -0.03
CA LYS A 100 -2.42 -9.30 -0.03
C LYS A 100 -1.97 -8.73 1.31
N MET A 101 -2.82 -7.98 2.01
CA MET A 101 -2.51 -7.44 3.34
C MET A 101 -2.43 -8.54 4.39
N LEU A 102 -3.35 -9.50 4.35
CA LEU A 102 -3.36 -10.65 5.26
C LEU A 102 -2.13 -11.54 5.03
N ASP A 103 -1.83 -11.87 3.77
CA ASP A 103 -0.66 -12.67 3.39
C ASP A 103 0.62 -11.99 3.85
N LYS A 104 0.74 -10.68 3.62
CA LYS A 104 1.94 -9.92 4.01
C LYS A 104 2.07 -9.78 5.53
N ALA A 105 0.98 -9.57 6.25
CA ALA A 105 0.98 -9.55 7.70
C ALA A 105 1.44 -10.91 8.27
N SER A 106 0.90 -12.01 7.73
CA SER A 106 1.31 -13.37 8.07
C SER A 106 2.81 -13.60 7.82
N GLN A 107 3.32 -13.20 6.65
CA GLN A 107 4.75 -13.28 6.32
C GLN A 107 5.63 -12.45 7.25
N LEU A 108 5.21 -11.25 7.64
CA LEU A 108 5.99 -10.42 8.56
C LEU A 108 6.02 -11.02 9.96
N ASN A 109 4.93 -11.64 10.39
CA ASN A 109 4.86 -12.34 11.68
C ASN A 109 5.71 -13.62 11.72
N THR A 110 6.22 -14.15 10.60
CA THR A 110 7.18 -15.27 10.67
C THR A 110 8.61 -14.83 10.93
N VAL A 111 8.93 -13.55 10.64
CA VAL A 111 10.29 -13.00 10.77
C VAL A 111 10.42 -12.02 11.94
N ASP A 112 9.34 -11.35 12.31
CA ASP A 112 9.30 -10.43 13.45
C ASP A 112 9.00 -11.19 14.74
N THR A 113 9.96 -11.16 15.67
CA THR A 113 9.83 -11.81 16.98
C THR A 113 8.63 -11.33 17.80
N GLN A 114 8.13 -10.11 17.57
CA GLN A 114 6.97 -9.58 18.30
C GLN A 114 5.63 -10.06 17.71
N GLN A 115 5.60 -10.47 16.44
CA GLN A 115 4.42 -11.02 15.75
C GLN A 115 3.15 -10.14 15.83
N GLU A 116 3.31 -8.82 15.91
CA GLU A 116 2.18 -7.89 16.08
C GLU A 116 1.59 -7.37 14.76
N TRP A 117 2.03 -7.88 13.60
CA TRP A 117 1.59 -7.36 12.31
C TRP A 117 0.13 -7.72 12.02
N THR A 118 -0.67 -6.67 11.92
CA THR A 118 -2.06 -6.70 11.46
C THR A 118 -2.13 -6.28 9.99
N PRO A 119 -3.17 -6.71 9.24
CA PRO A 119 -3.39 -6.22 7.88
C PRO A 119 -3.49 -4.69 7.83
N GLN A 120 -4.04 -4.05 8.88
CA GLN A 120 -4.13 -2.58 8.95
C GLN A 120 -2.77 -1.90 9.17
N GLN A 121 -1.83 -2.50 9.91
CA GLN A 121 -0.47 -1.95 10.02
C GLN A 121 0.28 -2.06 8.68
N VAL A 122 0.20 -3.19 7.99
CA VAL A 122 0.81 -3.35 6.66
C VAL A 122 0.30 -2.29 5.70
N GLN A 123 -1.03 -2.08 5.67
CA GLN A 123 -1.66 -1.02 4.90
C GLN A 123 -1.09 0.36 5.22
N ARG A 124 -0.96 0.70 6.51
CA ARG A 124 -0.43 2.00 6.95
C ARG A 124 1.04 2.18 6.58
N CYS A 125 1.84 1.13 6.62
CA CYS A 125 3.23 1.17 6.16
C CYS A 125 3.29 1.49 4.67
N LEU A 126 2.54 0.77 3.82
CA LEU A 126 2.48 1.06 2.38
C LEU A 126 2.04 2.49 2.10
N TRP A 127 0.97 2.94 2.76
CA TRP A 127 0.49 4.32 2.62
C TRP A 127 1.54 5.34 3.06
N THR A 128 2.21 5.13 4.20
CA THR A 128 3.26 6.02 4.70
C THR A 128 4.43 6.11 3.71
N CYS A 129 4.90 4.98 3.18
CA CYS A 129 5.95 4.96 2.17
C CYS A 129 5.53 5.70 0.89
N ALA A 130 4.32 5.47 0.40
CA ALA A 130 3.81 6.15 -0.79
C ALA A 130 3.68 7.67 -0.60
N VAL A 131 3.24 8.12 0.58
CA VAL A 131 3.11 9.55 0.91
C VAL A 131 4.47 10.21 1.17
N ALA A 132 5.38 9.53 1.87
CA ALA A 132 6.74 10.02 2.08
C ALA A 132 7.47 10.20 0.74
N ASN A 133 7.31 9.27 -0.22
CA ASN A 133 7.83 9.42 -1.58
C ASN A 133 7.28 10.65 -2.32
N GLN A 134 6.09 11.14 -1.98
CA GLN A 134 5.50 12.33 -2.62
C GLN A 134 5.94 13.63 -1.96
N ILE A 135 6.11 13.63 -0.62
CA ILE A 135 6.39 14.84 0.15
C ILE A 135 7.89 15.06 0.34
N GLN A 136 8.64 14.01 0.63
CA GLN A 136 10.08 14.07 0.92
C GLN A 136 10.78 12.77 0.48
N PRO A 137 11.08 12.63 -0.83
CA PRO A 137 11.75 11.45 -1.37
C PRO A 137 13.07 11.11 -0.70
N SER A 138 13.83 12.12 -0.25
CA SER A 138 15.14 11.95 0.39
C SER A 138 15.09 11.10 1.66
N LEU A 139 13.95 11.08 2.37
CA LEU A 139 13.77 10.23 3.57
C LEU A 139 13.83 8.72 3.23
N LEU A 140 13.52 8.35 1.98
CA LEU A 140 13.43 6.97 1.54
C LEU A 140 14.69 6.52 0.77
N GLU A 141 15.57 7.44 0.38
CA GLU A 141 16.89 7.10 -0.17
C GLU A 141 17.72 6.30 0.84
N GLU A 142 17.61 6.61 2.13
CA GLU A 142 18.29 5.89 3.21
C GLU A 142 17.82 4.44 3.37
N LEU A 143 16.55 4.16 3.07
CA LEU A 143 16.00 2.79 3.13
C LEU A 143 16.48 1.93 1.96
N ASN A 144 16.65 2.53 0.77
CA ASN A 144 17.13 1.83 -0.42
C ASN A 144 18.61 1.43 -0.35
N LEU A 145 19.40 1.99 0.59
CA LEU A 145 20.81 1.65 0.74
C LEU A 145 21.04 0.26 1.38
N THR A 146 20.03 -0.30 2.05
CA THR A 146 20.18 -1.57 2.79
C THR A 146 19.94 -2.83 1.95
N ASP A 147 19.37 -2.71 0.75
CA ASP A 147 19.14 -3.84 -0.17
C ASP A 147 20.40 -4.24 -1.00
N THR A 148 21.52 -3.55 -0.82
CA THR A 148 22.77 -3.83 -1.56
C THR A 148 23.86 -4.56 -0.76
N ALA A 149 23.60 -4.91 0.51
CA ALA A 149 24.59 -5.54 1.37
C ALA A 149 24.78 -7.06 1.17
N ASP A 150 24.22 -7.67 0.12
CA ASP A 150 24.41 -9.09 -0.23
C ASP A 150 25.14 -9.34 -1.56
N THR A 151 26.00 -8.40 -2.00
CA THR A 151 26.95 -8.66 -3.10
C THR A 151 28.40 -8.34 -2.72
N VAL A 152 28.89 -9.00 -1.66
CA VAL A 152 30.34 -9.19 -1.47
C VAL A 152 30.69 -10.67 -1.62
N SER A 153 30.93 -11.12 -2.85
CA SER A 153 32.04 -12.04 -3.14
C SER A 153 32.26 -12.21 -4.64
N LYS A 154 33.27 -11.50 -5.16
CA LYS A 154 34.27 -11.98 -6.14
C LYS A 154 35.10 -10.78 -6.62
N ARG A 155 36.02 -10.32 -5.77
CA ARG A 155 37.21 -9.61 -6.28
C ARG A 155 38.23 -10.67 -6.71
N LYS A 156 38.68 -10.62 -7.97
CA LYS A 156 39.94 -11.23 -8.40
C LYS A 156 40.90 -10.12 -8.85
N PRO A 157 42.22 -10.32 -8.66
CA PRO A 157 43.15 -9.24 -8.43
C PRO A 157 43.72 -8.62 -9.70
N ASP A 158 44.08 -7.36 -9.50
CA ASP A 158 44.81 -6.44 -10.36
C ASP A 158 46.14 -7.03 -10.89
N LYS A 159 46.44 -6.79 -12.17
CA LYS A 159 47.77 -6.89 -12.75
C LYS A 159 48.05 -5.63 -13.57
N ARG A 160 48.66 -4.64 -12.92
CA ARG A 160 49.51 -3.63 -13.56
C ARG A 160 50.62 -4.30 -14.38
N LYS A 161 50.81 -3.83 -15.62
CA LYS A 161 52.14 -3.66 -16.22
C LYS A 161 52.19 -2.39 -17.06
N THR A 162 53.28 -1.69 -16.82
CA THR A 162 53.74 -0.37 -17.27
C THR A 162 54.40 -0.43 -18.65
N ASP A 163 54.08 0.60 -19.45
CA ASP A 163 55.01 1.55 -20.13
C ASP A 163 55.71 1.25 -21.47
N GLU A 164 55.81 2.36 -22.22
CA GLU A 164 56.64 2.78 -23.37
C GLU A 164 56.63 2.06 -24.74
N GLY A 165 56.51 2.89 -25.81
CA GLY A 165 57.06 2.56 -27.13
C GLY A 165 56.35 3.16 -28.35
N ARG A 166 56.57 4.45 -28.66
CA ARG A 166 56.40 5.07 -30.00
C ARG A 166 57.83 5.26 -30.57
N PRO A 167 58.18 4.93 -31.85
CA PRO A 167 57.78 5.69 -33.05
C PRO A 167 57.59 4.82 -34.33
N SER A 168 56.97 5.26 -35.44
CA SER A 168 57.61 6.08 -36.50
C SER A 168 56.67 6.25 -37.71
N LYS A 169 57.06 7.19 -38.58
CA LYS A 169 56.38 7.88 -39.69
C LYS A 169 56.03 7.00 -40.90
N ARG A 170 54.99 7.40 -41.67
CA ARG A 170 55.08 7.70 -43.12
C ARG A 170 53.82 8.38 -43.68
N LYS A 171 54.04 9.48 -44.42
CA LYS A 171 53.10 10.19 -45.32
C LYS A 171 53.21 9.62 -46.74
N LYS A 172 52.11 9.68 -47.52
CA LYS A 172 51.96 10.00 -48.97
C LYS A 172 50.47 9.79 -49.31
N ILE A 173 49.66 10.81 -49.60
CA ILE A 173 49.48 11.54 -50.88
C ILE A 173 49.48 10.60 -52.10
N VAL A 174 48.29 10.29 -52.62
CA VAL A 174 47.81 10.62 -53.97
C VAL A 174 46.32 10.92 -53.85
#